data_AF-A0A4U0NQD0-F1
#
_entry.id   AF-A0A4U0NQD0-F1
#
_cell.length_a   1.000
_cell.length_b   1.000
_cell.length_c   1.000
_cell.angle_alpha   90.00
_cell.angle_beta   90.00
_cell.angle_gamma   90.00
#
_symmetry.space_group_name_H-M   'P 1'
#
loop_
_entity.id
_entity.type
_entity.pdbx_description
1 polymer ?
#
loop_
_entity_poly.entity_id
_entity_poly.type
_entity_poly.pdbx_seq_one_letter_code
_entity_poly.pdbx_strand_id
1 'polypeptide(L)'
;MAACSESSAPLTVPAKPTWDPKPSGRPALWLRPTIRIRLTLLYGGMFLMAGIVLLTIIYMLAADAFEDGVPSIGVSGGDIRVSSDRCPPLSSAASLREINIALNGCFEQQRAASLHTLFNRSLMALMGLTIVAFAFGYAMAGRVLSPLGRITRTAQRVAGSDLHRRIELGGPDDELKELADTFDEMLDRLDRAFESQRR
;
A
#
# COMPACT_ATOMS: atom_id res chain seq x y z
N MET A 1 52.33 26.66 63.46
CA MET A 1 50.90 26.45 63.77
C MET A 1 50.08 27.43 62.93
N ALA A 2 49.55 27.00 61.80
CA ALA A 2 48.55 27.76 61.04
C ALA A 2 47.64 26.72 60.38
N ALA A 3 46.46 26.50 60.95
CA ALA A 3 45.44 25.63 60.40
C ALA A 3 44.44 26.49 59.63
N CYS A 4 44.26 26.21 58.33
CA CYS A 4 43.18 26.78 57.53
C CYS A 4 41.86 26.15 57.95
N SER A 5 40.86 26.97 58.30
CA SER A 5 39.47 26.51 58.47
C SER A 5 38.71 26.69 57.15
N GLU A 6 38.33 25.60 56.51
CA GLU A 6 37.38 25.60 55.39
C GLU A 6 35.96 25.87 55.91
N SER A 7 35.37 26.99 55.46
CA SER A 7 33.96 27.34 55.69
C SER A 7 33.11 26.67 54.62
N SER A 8 32.49 25.53 54.95
CA SER A 8 31.50 24.86 54.09
C SER A 8 30.13 25.52 54.28
N ALA A 9 29.70 26.33 53.31
CA ALA A 9 28.34 26.84 53.25
C ALA A 9 27.36 25.69 52.93
N PRO A 10 26.21 25.57 53.62
CA PRO A 10 25.24 24.52 53.32
C PRO A 10 24.58 24.78 51.96
N LEU A 11 24.60 23.76 51.09
CA LEU A 11 23.87 23.76 49.82
C LEU A 11 22.37 23.84 50.10
N THR A 12 21.77 25.01 49.91
CA THR A 12 20.31 25.18 49.97
C THR A 12 19.69 24.54 48.73
N VAL A 13 19.00 23.42 48.93
CA VAL A 13 18.20 22.79 47.88
C VAL A 13 17.06 23.77 47.51
N PRO A 14 16.90 24.16 46.25
CA PRO A 14 15.79 25.02 45.84
C PRO A 14 14.45 24.34 46.14
N ALA A 15 13.44 25.14 46.48
CA ALA A 15 12.12 24.64 46.84
C ALA A 15 11.55 23.75 45.71
N LYS A 16 11.01 22.58 46.10
CA LYS A 16 10.29 21.70 45.17
C LYS A 16 9.19 22.52 44.47
N PRO A 17 9.12 22.49 43.14
CA PRO A 17 8.06 23.17 42.44
C PRO A 17 6.67 22.67 42.87
N THR A 18 5.72 23.60 43.02
CA THR A 18 4.39 23.34 43.58
C THR A 18 3.39 22.75 42.59
N TRP A 19 3.79 22.52 41.34
CA TRP A 19 2.89 21.85 40.40
C TRP A 19 2.83 20.37 40.73
N ASP A 20 1.60 19.87 40.90
CA ASP A 20 1.31 18.46 40.92
C ASP A 20 1.06 18.04 39.47
N PRO A 21 1.92 17.21 38.84
CA PRO A 21 1.64 16.71 37.50
C PRO A 21 0.31 15.97 37.58
N LYS A 22 -0.72 16.47 36.88
CA LYS A 22 -2.00 15.77 36.76
C LYS A 22 -1.67 14.33 36.34
N PRO A 23 -2.00 13.30 37.14
CA PRO A 23 -1.86 11.94 36.67
C PRO A 23 -2.77 11.85 35.45
N SER A 24 -2.17 11.75 34.27
CA SER A 24 -2.90 11.39 33.06
C SER A 24 -3.42 9.99 33.33
N GLY A 25 -4.66 9.92 33.80
CA GLY A 25 -5.35 8.67 34.08
C GLY A 25 -5.33 7.87 32.80
N ARG A 26 -4.47 6.85 32.75
CA ARG A 26 -4.37 5.95 31.60
C ARG A 26 -5.65 5.11 31.60
N PRO A 27 -6.60 5.33 30.67
CA PRO A 27 -7.74 4.43 30.58
C PRO A 27 -7.23 3.02 30.22
N ALA A 28 -7.90 1.99 30.76
CA ALA A 28 -7.51 0.60 30.61
C ALA A 28 -7.30 0.22 29.12
N LEU A 29 -6.08 -0.23 28.84
CA LEU A 29 -5.55 -0.61 27.53
C LEU A 29 -6.06 -1.99 27.13
N TRP A 30 -7.10 -2.09 26.29
CA TRP A 30 -7.28 -3.35 25.57
C TRP A 30 -7.76 -3.26 24.12
N LEU A 31 -8.39 -2.15 23.69
CA LEU A 31 -8.86 -2.00 22.31
C LEU A 31 -8.65 -0.60 21.71
N ARG A 32 -7.56 0.11 22.06
CA ARG A 32 -7.19 1.30 21.27
C ARG A 32 -6.73 0.83 19.87
N PRO A 33 -7.37 1.28 18.78
CA PRO A 33 -6.93 0.93 17.44
C PRO A 33 -5.55 1.55 17.19
N THR A 34 -4.52 0.74 17.34
CA THR A 34 -3.15 1.13 17.05
C THR A 34 -3.03 1.54 15.58
N ILE A 35 -2.16 2.48 15.28
CA ILE A 35 -1.71 2.84 13.92
C ILE A 35 -1.35 1.58 13.16
N ARG A 36 -0.71 0.63 13.84
CA ARG A 36 -0.31 -0.66 13.26
C ARG A 36 -1.50 -1.42 12.70
N ILE A 37 -2.61 -1.52 13.45
CA ILE A 37 -3.83 -2.18 12.95
C ILE A 37 -4.42 -1.43 11.75
N ARG A 38 -4.45 -0.09 11.79
CA ARG A 38 -4.93 0.69 10.64
C ARG A 38 -4.07 0.52 9.40
N LEU A 39 -2.75 0.51 9.57
CA LEU A 39 -1.81 0.23 8.51
C LEU A 39 -2.04 -1.18 7.97
N THR A 40 -2.08 -2.20 8.82
CA THR A 40 -2.22 -3.60 8.37
C THR A 40 -3.54 -3.83 7.65
N LEU A 41 -4.64 -3.21 8.08
CA LEU A 41 -5.94 -3.32 7.42
C LEU A 41 -5.93 -2.63 6.05
N LEU A 42 -5.30 -1.45 5.93
CA LEU A 42 -5.11 -0.76 4.65
C LEU A 42 -4.19 -1.55 3.70
N TYR A 43 -3.01 -1.96 4.16
CA TYR A 43 -2.05 -2.73 3.36
C TYR A 43 -2.63 -4.10 2.99
N GLY A 44 -3.30 -4.77 3.92
CA GLY A 44 -3.94 -6.06 3.71
C GLY A 44 -5.09 -5.97 2.71
N GLY A 45 -5.99 -5.00 2.86
CA GLY A 45 -7.08 -4.77 1.91
C GLY A 45 -6.57 -4.43 0.50
N MET A 46 -5.51 -3.62 0.41
CA MET A 46 -4.85 -3.30 -0.85
C MET A 46 -4.21 -4.54 -1.50
N PHE A 47 -3.48 -5.34 -0.73
CA PHE A 47 -2.85 -6.56 -1.23
C PHE A 47 -3.89 -7.55 -1.75
N LEU A 48 -5.01 -7.68 -1.04
CA LEU A 48 -6.13 -8.54 -1.44
C LEU A 48 -6.77 -8.03 -2.74
N MET A 49 -7.06 -6.73 -2.84
CA MET A 49 -7.58 -6.12 -4.07
C MET A 49 -6.62 -6.29 -5.26
N ALA A 50 -5.32 -6.04 -5.07
CA ALA A 50 -4.31 -6.24 -6.10
C ALA A 50 -4.22 -7.71 -6.55
N GLY A 51 -4.32 -8.65 -5.60
CA GLY A 51 -4.36 -10.08 -5.88
C GLY A 51 -5.60 -10.50 -6.69
N ILE A 52 -6.79 -9.99 -6.34
CA ILE A 52 -8.03 -10.25 -7.09
C ILE A 52 -7.92 -9.72 -8.53
N VAL A 53 -7.45 -8.49 -8.70
CA VAL A 53 -7.27 -7.88 -10.02
C VAL A 53 -6.28 -8.69 -10.85
N LEU A 54 -5.14 -9.06 -10.27
CA LEU A 54 -4.13 -9.88 -10.95
C LEU A 54 -4.69 -11.25 -11.36
N LEU A 55 -5.38 -11.94 -10.46
CA LEU A 55 -6.01 -13.24 -10.75
C LEU A 55 -7.07 -13.13 -11.86
N THR A 56 -7.88 -12.07 -11.83
CA THR A 56 -8.91 -11.83 -12.86
C THR A 56 -8.28 -11.61 -14.23
N ILE A 57 -7.21 -10.81 -14.30
CA ILE A 57 -6.47 -10.56 -15.55
C ILE A 57 -5.85 -11.86 -16.07
N ILE A 58 -5.20 -12.64 -15.20
CA ILE A 58 -4.59 -13.93 -15.58
C ILE A 58 -5.67 -14.91 -16.07
N TYR A 59 -6.82 -14.98 -15.38
CA TYR A 59 -7.92 -15.85 -15.75
C TYR A 59 -8.50 -15.49 -17.11
N MET A 60 -8.74 -14.20 -17.38
CA MET A 60 -9.22 -13.76 -18.69
C MET A 60 -8.22 -14.08 -19.82
N LEU A 61 -6.93 -13.81 -19.60
CA LEU A 61 -5.89 -14.16 -20.57
C LEU A 61 -5.83 -15.67 -20.85
N ALA A 62 -6.01 -16.49 -19.81
CA ALA A 62 -6.05 -17.93 -19.95
C ALA A 62 -7.32 -18.38 -20.70
N ALA A 63 -8.50 -17.87 -20.34
CA ALA A 63 -9.76 -18.19 -20.98
C ALA A 63 -9.74 -17.90 -22.49
N ASP A 64 -9.25 -16.72 -22.89
CA ASP A 64 -9.12 -16.35 -24.30
C ASP A 64 -8.14 -17.26 -25.05
N ALA A 65 -7.04 -17.68 -24.40
CA ALA A 65 -6.07 -18.59 -24.99
C ALA A 65 -6.64 -19.99 -25.24
N PHE A 66 -7.63 -20.42 -24.44
CA PHE A 66 -8.32 -21.68 -24.64
C PHE A 66 -9.35 -21.62 -25.77
N GLU A 67 -10.16 -20.56 -25.88
CA GLU A 67 -11.13 -20.42 -27.00
C GLU A 67 -10.44 -20.42 -28.37
N ASP A 68 -9.28 -19.77 -28.47
CA ASP A 68 -8.46 -19.71 -29.69
C ASP A 68 -7.75 -21.03 -30.05
N GLY A 69 -7.67 -21.98 -29.10
CA GLY A 69 -6.77 -23.13 -29.17
C GLY A 69 -7.42 -24.49 -29.45
N VAL A 70 -8.72 -24.65 -29.21
CA VAL A 70 -9.40 -25.95 -29.40
C VAL A 70 -10.03 -26.00 -30.80
N PRO A 71 -9.53 -26.85 -31.73
CA PRO A 71 -10.18 -27.00 -33.03
C PRO A 71 -11.59 -27.57 -32.83
N SER A 72 -12.61 -26.83 -33.25
CA SER A 72 -13.99 -27.33 -33.22
C SER A 72 -14.16 -28.40 -34.30
N ILE A 73 -14.44 -29.63 -33.88
CA ILE A 73 -14.70 -30.74 -34.81
C ILE A 73 -16.22 -30.86 -34.98
N GLY A 74 -16.73 -30.43 -36.14
CA GLY A 74 -18.14 -30.56 -36.50
C GLY A 74 -18.35 -31.68 -37.50
N VAL A 75 -19.19 -32.67 -37.17
CA VAL A 75 -19.60 -33.72 -38.12
C VAL A 75 -20.98 -33.36 -38.64
N SER A 76 -21.08 -33.03 -39.93
CA SER A 76 -22.36 -32.70 -40.57
C SER A 76 -22.57 -33.60 -41.80
N GLY A 77 -23.55 -34.50 -41.72
CA GLY A 77 -24.11 -35.19 -42.89
C GLY A 77 -23.21 -36.19 -43.62
N GLY A 78 -22.28 -36.86 -42.92
CA GLY A 78 -21.41 -37.90 -43.51
C GLY A 78 -20.03 -37.40 -43.98
N ASP A 79 -19.85 -36.08 -44.05
CA ASP A 79 -18.56 -35.45 -44.31
C ASP A 79 -17.93 -34.98 -42.99
N ILE A 80 -16.72 -35.45 -42.70
CA ILE A 80 -15.91 -34.96 -41.57
C ILE A 80 -15.25 -33.66 -42.03
N ARG A 81 -15.81 -32.50 -41.64
CA ARG A 81 -15.17 -31.19 -41.86
C ARG A 81 -14.47 -30.77 -40.58
N VAL A 82 -13.15 -30.89 -40.55
CA VAL A 82 -12.32 -30.26 -39.52
C VAL A 82 -12.05 -28.84 -39.98
N SER A 83 -12.72 -27.88 -39.34
CA SER A 83 -12.54 -26.46 -39.63
C SER A 83 -12.11 -25.77 -38.35
N SER A 84 -10.90 -25.21 -38.36
CA SER A 84 -10.40 -24.28 -37.36
C SER A 84 -10.13 -22.97 -38.08
N ASP A 85 -10.36 -21.82 -37.45
CA ASP A 85 -10.12 -20.50 -38.04
C ASP A 85 -8.68 -20.28 -38.52
N ARG A 86 -7.75 -21.14 -38.06
CA ARG A 86 -6.32 -21.04 -38.34
C ARG A 86 -5.76 -22.12 -39.26
N CYS A 87 -6.54 -23.15 -39.61
CA CYS A 87 -6.11 -24.20 -40.54
C CYS A 87 -6.98 -24.21 -41.81
N PRO A 88 -6.42 -24.51 -43.00
CA PRO A 88 -7.22 -24.71 -44.21
C PRO A 88 -8.24 -25.84 -44.02
N PRO A 89 -9.47 -25.70 -44.55
CA PRO A 89 -10.49 -26.73 -44.43
C PRO A 89 -10.04 -28.02 -45.13
N LEU A 90 -10.09 -29.15 -44.42
CA LEU A 90 -9.82 -30.46 -45.03
C LEU A 90 -11.08 -30.96 -45.75
N SER A 91 -10.93 -31.40 -47.00
CA SER A 91 -12.00 -32.05 -47.76
C SER A 91 -12.13 -33.52 -47.35
N SER A 92 -13.35 -34.05 -47.31
CA SER A 92 -13.67 -35.45 -46.96
C SER A 92 -13.15 -36.47 -47.98
N ALA A 93 -12.65 -36.02 -49.14
CA ALA A 93 -12.07 -36.87 -50.18
C ALA A 93 -10.53 -37.02 -50.07
N ALA A 94 -9.89 -36.41 -49.07
CA ALA A 94 -8.44 -36.44 -48.92
C ALA A 94 -7.93 -37.81 -48.43
N SER A 95 -6.80 -38.26 -48.99
CA SER A 95 -6.12 -39.46 -48.51
C SER A 95 -5.56 -39.26 -47.09
N LEU A 96 -5.43 -40.34 -46.29
CA LEU A 96 -4.80 -40.27 -44.96
C LEU A 96 -3.39 -39.65 -44.97
N ARG A 97 -2.69 -39.72 -46.12
CA ARG A 97 -1.36 -39.12 -46.29
C ARG A 97 -1.44 -37.60 -46.48
N GLU A 98 -2.38 -37.10 -47.27
CA GLU A 98 -2.63 -35.66 -47.41
C GLU A 98 -3.10 -35.04 -46.10
N ILE A 99 -3.96 -35.75 -45.36
CA ILE A 99 -4.42 -35.33 -44.03
C ILE A 99 -3.22 -35.14 -43.09
N ASN A 100 -2.33 -36.13 -42.99
CA ASN A 100 -1.13 -36.03 -42.13
C ASN A 100 -0.18 -34.89 -42.53
N ILE A 101 0.03 -34.65 -43.83
CA ILE A 101 0.90 -33.56 -44.31
C ILE A 101 0.27 -32.19 -44.00
N ALA A 102 -1.03 -32.03 -44.21
CA ALA A 102 -1.76 -30.81 -43.91
C ALA A 102 -1.79 -30.51 -42.39
N LEU A 103 -2.02 -31.53 -41.56
CA LEU A 103 -1.97 -31.41 -40.10
C LEU A 103 -0.58 -30.96 -39.61
N ASN A 104 0.49 -31.63 -40.04
CA ASN A 104 1.85 -31.28 -39.65
C ASN A 104 2.25 -29.86 -40.10
N GLY A 105 1.81 -29.43 -41.29
CA GLY A 105 2.03 -28.06 -41.78
C GLY A 105 1.27 -27.01 -40.97
N CYS A 106 0.03 -27.29 -40.56
CA CYS A 106 -0.74 -26.35 -39.75
C CYS A 106 -0.12 -26.15 -38.35
N PHE A 107 0.37 -27.23 -37.71
CA PHE A 107 1.00 -27.12 -36.38
C PHE A 107 2.22 -26.19 -36.36
N GLU A 108 3.06 -26.24 -37.40
CA GLU A 108 4.23 -25.34 -37.51
C GLU A 108 3.82 -23.88 -37.76
N GLN A 109 2.82 -23.62 -38.60
CA GLN A 109 2.30 -22.26 -38.82
C GLN A 109 1.61 -21.68 -37.58
N GLN A 110 0.88 -22.51 -36.83
CA GLN A 110 0.16 -22.09 -35.64
C GLN A 110 1.12 -21.64 -34.53
N ARG A 111 2.33 -22.22 -34.47
CA ARG A 111 3.32 -21.88 -33.45
C ARG A 111 3.82 -20.42 -33.57
N ALA A 112 4.07 -19.94 -34.79
CA ALA A 112 4.57 -18.58 -35.02
C ALA A 112 3.49 -17.51 -34.74
N ALA A 113 2.24 -17.74 -35.19
CA ALA A 113 1.15 -16.78 -35.00
C ALA A 113 0.69 -16.69 -33.52
N SER A 114 0.77 -17.79 -32.77
CA SER A 114 0.34 -17.83 -31.37
C SER A 114 1.26 -17.03 -30.45
N LEU A 115 2.59 -17.05 -30.69
CA LEU A 115 3.54 -16.34 -29.86
C LEU A 115 3.35 -14.81 -29.91
N HIS A 116 3.11 -14.24 -31.10
CA HIS A 116 2.90 -12.80 -31.25
C HIS A 116 1.62 -12.32 -30.57
N THR A 117 0.54 -13.08 -30.70
CA THR A 117 -0.76 -12.73 -30.13
C THR A 117 -0.73 -12.78 -28.60
N LEU A 118 -0.09 -13.83 -28.04
CA LEU A 118 0.10 -13.96 -26.59
C LEU A 118 1.02 -12.87 -26.04
N PHE A 119 2.11 -12.53 -26.74
CA PHE A 119 3.03 -11.48 -26.32
C PHE A 119 2.33 -10.12 -26.25
N ASN A 120 1.57 -9.76 -27.30
CA ASN A 120 0.89 -8.47 -27.35
C ASN A 120 -0.24 -8.36 -26.30
N ARG A 121 -1.04 -9.42 -26.12
CA ARG A 121 -2.07 -9.47 -25.06
C ARG A 121 -1.44 -9.39 -23.67
N SER A 122 -0.35 -10.13 -23.42
CA SER A 122 0.39 -10.07 -22.15
C SER A 122 0.97 -8.68 -21.88
N LEU A 123 1.44 -7.98 -22.92
CA LEU A 123 1.97 -6.63 -22.80
C LEU A 123 0.86 -5.63 -22.41
N MET A 124 -0.31 -5.71 -23.03
CA MET A 124 -1.46 -4.86 -22.68
C MET A 124 -1.94 -5.13 -21.25
N ALA A 125 -2.01 -6.39 -20.85
CA ALA A 125 -2.38 -6.78 -19.49
C ALA A 125 -1.38 -6.27 -18.45
N LEU A 126 -0.07 -6.40 -18.74
CA LEU A 126 1.00 -5.87 -17.88
C LEU A 126 0.87 -4.34 -17.75
N MET A 127 0.68 -3.63 -18.86
CA MET A 127 0.52 -2.17 -18.85
C MET A 127 -0.67 -1.74 -17.98
N GLY A 128 -1.83 -2.41 -18.14
CA GLY A 128 -3.01 -2.14 -17.33
C GLY A 128 -2.75 -2.40 -15.84
N LEU A 129 -2.13 -3.53 -15.50
CA LEU A 129 -1.76 -3.86 -14.13
C LEU A 129 -0.80 -2.82 -13.54
N THR A 130 0.20 -2.35 -14.30
CA THR A 130 1.13 -1.33 -13.86
C THR A 130 0.42 -0.01 -13.55
N ILE A 131 -0.50 0.44 -14.41
CA ILE A 131 -1.26 1.67 -14.18
C ILE A 131 -2.08 1.56 -12.89
N VAL A 132 -2.80 0.45 -12.71
CA VAL A 132 -3.60 0.19 -11.51
C VAL A 132 -2.71 0.15 -10.27
N ALA A 133 -1.61 -0.61 -10.32
CA ALA A 133 -0.67 -0.71 -9.20
C ALA A 133 -0.06 0.65 -8.82
N PHE A 134 0.29 1.47 -9.81
CA PHE A 134 0.85 2.80 -9.58
C PHE A 134 -0.20 3.75 -8.98
N ALA A 135 -1.43 3.73 -9.48
CA ALA A 135 -2.53 4.53 -8.94
C ALA A 135 -2.84 4.17 -7.48
N PHE A 136 -2.95 2.87 -7.16
CA PHE A 136 -3.15 2.39 -5.79
C PHE A 136 -1.96 2.74 -4.88
N GLY A 137 -0.72 2.54 -5.36
CA GLY A 137 0.49 2.88 -4.63
C GLY A 137 0.58 4.37 -4.30
N TYR A 138 0.26 5.24 -5.27
CA TYR A 138 0.25 6.69 -5.09
C TYR A 138 -0.82 7.13 -4.09
N ALA A 139 -2.06 6.63 -4.24
CA ALA A 139 -3.14 6.93 -3.31
C ALA A 139 -2.80 6.48 -1.86
N MET A 140 -2.16 5.32 -1.72
CA MET A 140 -1.74 4.78 -0.43
C MET A 140 -0.63 5.62 0.22
N ALA A 141 0.40 5.98 -0.53
CA ALA A 141 1.46 6.86 -0.05
C ALA A 141 0.88 8.19 0.47
N GLY A 142 -0.07 8.78 -0.26
CA GLY A 142 -0.77 9.99 0.19
C GLY A 142 -1.54 9.78 1.50
N ARG A 143 -2.26 8.65 1.65
CA ARG A 143 -3.06 8.37 2.84
C ARG A 143 -2.21 8.11 4.09
N VAL A 144 -1.08 7.42 3.95
CA VAL A 144 -0.15 7.12 5.06
C VAL A 144 0.64 8.36 5.48
N LEU A 145 1.06 9.22 4.53
CA LEU A 145 1.85 10.42 4.84
C LEU A 145 1.00 11.63 5.25
N SER A 146 -0.31 11.64 4.96
CA SER A 146 -1.20 12.77 5.27
C SER A 146 -1.16 13.23 6.75
N PRO A 147 -1.21 12.33 7.76
CA PRO A 147 -1.16 12.74 9.17
C PRO A 147 0.15 13.40 9.58
N LEU A 148 1.28 12.92 9.04
CA LEU A 148 2.61 13.49 9.29
C LEU A 148 2.68 14.93 8.77
N GLY A 149 2.16 15.18 7.57
CA GLY A 149 2.12 16.52 7.00
C GLY A 149 1.29 17.51 7.83
N ARG A 150 0.23 17.04 8.52
CA ARG A 150 -0.55 17.90 9.44
C ARG A 150 0.27 18.29 10.67
N ILE A 151 0.97 17.34 11.29
CA ILE A 151 1.82 17.58 12.46
C ILE A 151 2.94 18.57 12.11
N THR A 152 3.67 18.33 11.01
CA THR A 152 4.79 19.20 10.60
C THR A 152 4.34 20.63 10.32
N ARG A 153 3.21 20.83 9.64
CA ARG A 153 2.69 22.18 9.36
C ARG A 153 2.28 22.92 10.64
N THR A 154 1.72 22.21 11.61
CA THR A 154 1.37 22.85 12.89
C THR A 154 2.61 23.18 13.69
N ALA A 155 3.60 22.28 13.76
CA ALA A 155 4.88 22.56 14.40
C ALA A 155 5.61 23.78 13.78
N GLN A 156 5.65 23.89 12.44
CA GLN A 156 6.25 25.05 11.75
C GLN A 156 5.54 26.37 12.06
N ARG A 157 4.21 26.37 12.18
CA ARG A 157 3.45 27.59 12.52
C ARG A 157 3.65 28.03 13.97
N VAL A 158 3.71 27.08 14.90
CA VAL A 158 3.96 27.35 16.33
C VAL A 158 5.36 27.95 16.51
N ALA A 159 6.37 27.38 15.83
CA ALA A 159 7.73 27.90 15.88
C ALA A 159 7.90 29.32 15.30
N GLY A 160 7.03 29.73 14.37
CA GLY A 160 7.19 30.99 13.62
C GLY A 160 6.36 32.18 14.10
N SER A 161 5.31 31.99 14.92
CA SER A 161 4.37 33.11 15.17
C SER A 161 3.58 33.08 16.48
N ASP A 162 3.38 31.93 17.14
CA ASP A 162 2.52 31.88 18.33
C ASP A 162 2.82 30.62 19.16
N LEU A 163 3.44 30.79 20.33
CA LEU A 163 3.76 29.69 21.26
C LEU A 163 2.51 29.12 21.94
N HIS A 164 1.38 29.84 21.86
CA HIS A 164 0.12 29.49 22.53
C HIS A 164 -0.76 28.51 21.74
N ARG A 165 -0.31 28.05 20.56
CA ARG A 165 -1.13 27.22 19.66
C ARG A 165 -0.78 25.75 19.81
N ARG A 166 -1.77 24.95 20.19
CA ARG A 166 -1.66 23.49 20.41
C ARG A 166 -1.80 22.72 19.09
N ILE A 167 -1.21 21.53 19.00
CA ILE A 167 -1.30 20.66 17.82
C ILE A 167 -2.73 20.13 17.65
N GLU A 168 -3.44 19.89 18.77
CA GLU A 168 -4.83 19.39 18.81
C GLU A 168 -5.13 18.38 17.70
N LEU A 169 -4.38 17.27 17.71
CA LEU A 169 -4.51 16.26 16.67
C LEU A 169 -5.89 15.58 16.79
N GLY A 170 -6.85 16.09 16.00
CA GLY A 170 -8.15 15.47 15.83
C GLY A 170 -8.04 14.11 15.14
N GLY A 171 -8.69 13.10 15.72
CA GLY A 171 -8.59 11.70 15.29
C GLY A 171 -8.78 10.74 16.46
N PRO A 172 -8.89 9.43 16.19
CA PRO A 172 -8.97 8.41 17.23
C PRO A 172 -7.67 8.32 18.03
N ASP A 173 -7.78 7.79 19.24
CA ASP A 173 -6.68 7.64 20.20
C ASP A 173 -5.67 6.59 19.75
N ASP A 174 -4.83 6.97 18.80
CA ASP A 174 -3.72 6.19 18.28
C ASP A 174 -2.37 6.78 18.72
N GLU A 175 -1.26 6.11 18.40
CA GLU A 175 0.07 6.47 18.91
C GLU A 175 0.56 7.84 18.38
N LEU A 176 -0.01 8.33 17.27
CA LEU A 176 0.27 9.66 16.70
C LEU A 176 -0.42 10.73 17.52
N LYS A 177 -1.66 10.47 17.98
CA LYS A 177 -2.37 11.34 18.92
C LYS A 177 -1.66 11.41 20.26
N GLU A 178 -1.22 10.26 20.80
CA GLU A 178 -0.46 10.22 22.06
C GLU A 178 0.86 11.01 21.97
N LEU A 179 1.55 10.95 20.83
CA LEU A 179 2.74 11.75 20.59
C LEU A 179 2.42 13.25 20.50
N ALA A 180 1.33 13.62 19.81
CA ALA A 180 0.89 15.01 19.72
C ALA A 180 0.52 15.57 21.10
N ASP A 181 -0.20 14.80 21.92
CA ASP A 181 -0.58 15.19 23.28
C ASP A 181 0.67 15.39 24.17
N THR A 182 1.67 14.51 24.05
CA THR A 182 2.94 14.64 24.79
C THR A 182 3.72 15.88 24.35
N PHE A 183 3.69 16.21 23.06
CA PHE A 183 4.33 17.42 22.54
C PHE A 183 3.64 18.69 23.02
N ASP A 184 2.31 18.71 23.01
CA ASP A 184 1.52 19.82 23.56
C ASP A 184 1.84 20.03 25.05
N GLU A 185 2.02 18.96 25.84
CA GLU A 185 2.43 19.07 27.24
C GLU A 185 3.84 19.68 27.40
N MET A 186 4.80 19.31 26.53
CA MET A 186 6.14 19.91 26.55
C MET A 186 6.11 21.40 26.20
N LEU A 187 5.31 21.81 25.20
CA LEU A 187 5.12 23.22 24.85
C LEU A 187 4.52 24.01 26.02
N ASP A 188 3.52 23.43 26.68
CA ASP A 188 2.87 24.02 27.85
C ASP A 188 3.87 24.27 29.01
N ARG A 189 4.86 23.39 29.18
CA ARG A 189 5.92 23.56 30.19
C ARG A 189 6.91 24.68 29.80
N LEU A 190 7.27 24.77 28.53
CA LEU A 190 8.15 25.83 28.02
C LEU A 190 7.51 27.21 28.14
N ASP A 191 6.22 27.34 27.78
CA ASP A 191 5.49 28.61 27.86
C ASP A 191 5.47 29.13 29.33
N ARG A 192 5.14 28.23 30.27
CA ARG A 192 5.16 28.55 31.72
C ARG A 192 6.56 28.90 32.24
N ALA A 193 7.61 28.28 31.72
CA ALA A 193 8.98 28.62 32.11
C ALA A 193 9.37 30.03 31.64
N PHE A 194 9.00 30.42 30.42
CA PHE A 194 9.25 31.77 29.92
C PHE A 194 8.42 32.84 30.64
N GLU A 195 7.16 32.55 30.99
CA GLU A 195 6.35 33.45 31.81
C GLU A 195 6.98 33.71 33.18
N SER A 196 7.61 32.70 33.78
CA SER A 196 8.28 32.83 35.08
C SER A 196 9.55 33.68 35.02
N GLN A 197 10.26 33.70 33.88
CA GLN A 197 11.46 34.50 33.65
C GLN A 197 11.16 35.95 33.28
N ARG A 198 9.96 36.24 32.78
CA ARG A 198 9.53 37.58 32.38
C ARG A 198 9.03 38.44 33.55
N ARG A 199 8.92 37.86 34.75
CA ARG A 199 8.60 38.58 36.00
C ARG A 199 9.83 38.87 36.83
#